data_AF-A0A967YG57-F1
#
_entry.id   AF-A0A967YG57-F1
#
_cell.length_a   1.000
_cell.length_b   1.000
_cell.length_c   1.000
_cell.angle_alpha   90.00
_cell.angle_beta   90.00
_cell.angle_gamma   90.00
#
_symmetry.space_group_name_H-M   'P 1'
#
loop_
_entity.id
_entity.type
_entity.pdbx_description
1 polymer ?
#
loop_
_entity_poly.entity_id
_entity_poly.type
_entity_poly.pdbx_seq_one_letter_code
_entity_poly.pdbx_strand_id
1 'polypeptide(L)' 'MRCPKCGFISFDHLTSCAKCGKDIADVASELQGTSINVETPMFLSGALAAYAERQESFGDQGVGFDVG' A
#
# COMPACT_ATOMS: atom_id res chain seq x y z
N MET A 1 -6.71 8.49 -2.83
CA MET A 1 -7.61 9.41 -2.07
C MET A 1 -7.56 10.82 -2.58
N ARG A 2 -8.66 11.58 -2.45
CA ARG A 2 -8.78 12.92 -3.01
C ARG A 2 -8.99 13.94 -1.89
N CYS A 3 -8.14 14.97 -1.83
CA CYS A 3 -8.24 15.97 -0.78
C CYS A 3 -9.51 16.82 -0.96
N PRO A 4 -10.40 16.92 0.04
CA PRO A 4 -11.67 17.66 -0.08
C PRO A 4 -11.47 19.18 -0.13
N LYS A 5 -10.28 19.69 0.22
CA LYS A 5 -9.99 21.13 0.21
C LYS A 5 -9.40 21.62 -1.11
N CYS A 6 -8.51 20.85 -1.73
CA CYS A 6 -7.78 21.29 -2.91
C CYS A 6 -7.93 20.38 -4.14
N GLY A 7 -8.67 19.27 -4.02
CA GLY A 7 -8.95 18.33 -5.11
C GLY A 7 -7.76 17.46 -5.56
N PHE A 8 -6.59 17.63 -4.95
CA PHE A 8 -5.40 16.85 -5.25
C PHE A 8 -5.61 15.37 -4.94
N ILE A 9 -5.21 14.50 -5.87
CA ILE A 9 -5.25 13.04 -5.70
C ILE A 9 -3.92 12.62 -5.08
N SER A 10 -3.97 12.10 -3.86
CA SER A 10 -2.84 11.55 -3.10
C SER A 10 -3.07 10.07 -2.80
N PHE A 11 -2.04 9.38 -2.29
CA PHE A 11 -2.21 8.02 -1.79
C PHE A 11 -3.07 7.98 -0.53
N ASP A 12 -3.71 6.82 -0.31
CA ASP A 12 -4.70 6.63 0.76
C ASP A 12 -4.11 6.53 2.16
N HIS A 13 -2.83 6.18 2.28
CA HIS A 13 -2.13 6.04 3.55
C HIS A 13 -1.61 7.38 4.12
N LEU A 14 -1.74 8.49 3.39
CA LEU A 14 -1.25 9.79 3.82
C LEU A 14 -2.24 10.44 4.79
N THR A 15 -1.75 10.81 5.98
CA THR A 15 -2.54 11.53 6.99
C THR A 15 -2.71 13.01 6.65
N SER A 16 -1.86 13.57 5.79
CA SER A 16 -1.91 14.97 5.39
C SER A 16 -1.78 15.17 3.88
N CYS A 17 -2.42 16.23 3.38
CA CYS A 17 -2.35 16.59 1.97
C CYS A 17 -0.97 17.13 1.61
N ALA A 18 -0.24 16.45 0.72
CA ALA A 18 1.05 16.92 0.20
C ALA A 18 1.00 18.31 -0.47
N LYS A 19 -0.17 18.73 -0.97
CA LYS A 19 -0.33 20.01 -1.68
C LYS A 19 -0.77 21.18 -0.80
N CYS A 20 -1.65 20.94 0.17
CA CYS A 20 -2.25 22.03 0.96
C CYS A 20 -2.04 21.89 2.48
N GLY A 21 -1.37 20.84 2.93
CA GLY A 21 -1.07 20.57 4.34
C GLY A 21 -2.29 20.29 5.21
N LYS A 22 -3.50 20.16 4.63
CA LYS A 22 -4.69 19.82 5.40
C LYS A 22 -4.56 18.39 5.94
N ASP A 23 -4.91 18.21 7.20
CA ASP A 23 -5.10 16.88 7.78
C ASP A 23 -6.30 16.19 7.12
N ILE A 24 -6.08 14.98 6.62
CA ILE A 24 -7.06 14.14 5.93
C ILE A 24 -7.25 12.82 6.71
N ALA A 25 -6.65 12.63 7.89
CA ALA A 25 -6.74 11.37 8.63
C ALA A 25 -8.20 10.97 8.96
N ASP A 26 -9.04 11.94 9.29
CA ASP A 26 -10.45 11.75 9.64
C ASP A 26 -11.26 11.27 8.42
N VAL A 27 -11.10 11.97 7.29
CA VAL A 27 -11.74 11.63 6.02
C VAL A 27 -11.20 10.29 5.49
N ALA A 28 -9.92 9.99 5.71
CA ALA A 28 -9.32 8.72 5.32
C ALA A 28 -9.91 7.54 6.11
N SER A 29 -10.28 7.77 7.37
CA SER A 29 -10.92 6.78 8.23
C SER A 29 -12.37 6.50 7.80
N GLU A 30 -13.12 7.53 7.39
CA GLU A 30 -14.47 7.36 6.84
C GLU A 30 -14.48 6.69 5.47
N LEU A 31 -13.54 7.03 4.59
CA LEU A 31 -13.59 6.57 3.20
C LEU A 31 -13.16 5.11 3.00
N GLN A 32 -12.64 4.43 4.03
CA GLN A 32 -12.05 3.08 3.96
C GLN A 32 -11.38 2.87 2.60
N GLY A 33 -10.24 3.54 2.41
CA GLY A 33 -9.55 3.66 1.13
C GLY A 33 -9.35 2.34 0.38
N THR A 34 -8.80 2.39 -0.83
CA THR A 34 -8.70 1.18 -1.68
C THR A 34 -7.73 0.10 -1.15
N SER A 35 -6.96 0.43 -0.12
CA SER A 35 -6.07 -0.51 0.57
C SER A 35 -6.62 -0.83 1.95
N ILE A 36 -7.07 -2.07 2.12
CA ILE A 36 -7.44 -2.64 3.42
C ILE A 36 -6.39 -3.68 3.81
N ASN A 37 -5.92 -3.62 5.05
CA ASN A 37 -5.14 -4.70 5.63
C ASN A 37 -6.13 -5.76 6.13
N VAL A 38 -6.21 -6.88 5.43
CA VAL A 38 -7.11 -7.99 5.73
C VAL A 38 -6.27 -9.23 6.02
N GLU A 39 -6.65 -9.92 7.09
CA GLU A 39 -6.14 -11.26 7.39
C GLU A 39 -6.38 -12.18 6.19
N THR A 40 -5.35 -12.93 5.79
CA THR A 40 -5.45 -13.82 4.64
C THR A 40 -6.59 -14.82 4.83
N PRO A 41 -7.59 -14.87 3.92
CA PRO A 41 -8.70 -15.78 4.09
C PRO A 41 -8.25 -17.23 3.90
N MET A 42 -8.88 -18.15 4.64
CA MET A 42 -8.50 -19.57 4.72
C MET A 42 -8.29 -20.25 3.36
N PHE A 43 -9.07 -19.87 2.34
CA PHE A 43 -8.98 -20.48 1.00
C PHE A 43 -7.71 -20.07 0.23
N LEU A 44 -7.00 -19.00 0.62
CA LEU A 44 -5.72 -18.60 0.03
C LEU A 44 -4.51 -19.36 0.61
N SER A 45 -4.69 -20.13 1.69
CA SER A 45 -3.60 -20.79 2.42
C SER A 45 -2.70 -21.67 1.53
N GLY A 46 -3.29 -22.47 0.64
CA GLY A 46 -2.52 -23.32 -0.28
C GLY A 46 -1.70 -22.53 -1.31
N ALA A 47 -2.22 -21.40 -1.79
CA ALA A 47 -1.49 -20.52 -2.70
C ALA A 47 -0.36 -19.77 -1.99
N LEU A 48 -0.57 -19.38 -0.72
CA LEU A 48 0.48 -18.80 0.12
C LEU A 48 1.59 -19.81 0.42
N ALA A 49 1.25 -21.04 0.78
CA ALA A 49 2.23 -22.11 0.99
C ALA A 49 3.10 -22.30 -0.27
N ALA A 50 2.45 -22.42 -1.44
CA ALA A 50 3.07 -22.51 -2.77
C ALA A 50 3.99 -21.34 -3.15
N TYR A 51 3.77 -20.16 -2.57
CA TYR A 51 4.61 -18.97 -2.75
C TYR A 51 5.75 -18.91 -1.73
N ALA A 52 5.49 -19.27 -0.47
CA ALA A 52 6.48 -19.25 0.60
C ALA A 52 7.64 -20.22 0.32
N GLU A 53 7.34 -21.42 -0.18
CA GLU A 53 8.33 -22.41 -0.60
C GLU A 53 9.19 -21.94 -1.81
N ARG A 54 8.70 -20.94 -2.57
CA ARG A 54 9.43 -20.36 -3.71
C ARG A 54 10.33 -19.17 -3.32
N GLN A 55 10.03 -18.48 -2.21
CA GLN A 55 10.81 -17.33 -1.74
C GLN A 55 12.13 -17.71 -1.09
N GLU A 56 12.28 -18.92 -0.55
CA GLU A 56 13.56 -19.40 -0.01
C GLU A 56 14.66 -19.55 -1.08
N SER A 57 14.31 -19.44 -2.37
CA SER A 57 15.26 -19.47 -3.49
C SER A 57 15.72 -18.08 -3.99
N PHE A 58 15.16 -16.98 -3.46
CA PHE A 58 15.47 -15.61 -3.89
C PHE A 58 16.07 -14.77 -2.75
N GLY A 59 17.05 -15.34 -2.05
CA GLY A 59 18.00 -14.57 -1.23
C GLY A 59 19.27 -14.33 -2.02
N ASP A 60 19.68 -13.06 -2.12
CA ASP A 60 20.93 -12.56 -2.73
C ASP A 60 20.93 -12.36 -4.26
N GLN A 61 20.17 -11.37 -4.76
CA GLN A 61 20.62 -10.58 -5.90
C GLN A 61 20.29 -9.10 -5.65
N GLY A 62 21.29 -8.36 -5.17
CA GLY A 62 21.23 -6.91 -5.14
C GLY A 62 21.02 -6.37 -6.55
N VAL A 63 19.83 -5.87 -6.83
CA VAL A 63 19.54 -5.16 -8.08
C VAL A 63 20.13 -3.76 -7.99
N GLY A 64 21.35 -3.60 -8.50
CA GLY A 64 21.95 -2.31 -8.78
C GLY A 64 21.11 -1.58 -9.82
N PHE A 65 20.50 -0.47 -9.43
CA PHE A 65 19.79 0.43 -10.32
C PHE A 65 20.84 1.34 -10.99
N ASP A 66 21.25 0.96 -12.19
CA ASP A 66 22.07 1.76 -13.09
C ASP A 66 21.24 2.95 -13.61
N VAL A 67 21.74 4.17 -13.37
CA VAL A 67 21.18 5.43 -13.87
C VAL A 67 22.14 5.94 -14.94
N GLY A 68 21.72 5.83 -16.21
CA GLY A 68 22.35 6.45 -17.37
C GLY A 68 21.42 7.43 -18.06
#